data_AF-A0A1T1BU29-F1
#
_entry.id   AF-A0A1T1BU29-F1
#
_cell.length_a   1.000
_cell.length_b   1.000
_cell.length_c   1.000
_cell.angle_alpha   90.00
_cell.angle_beta   90.00
_cell.angle_gamma   90.00
#
_symmetry.space_group_name_H-M   'P 1'
#
loop_
_entity.id
_entity.type
_entity.pdbx_description
1 polymer ?
#
loop_
_entity_poly.entity_id
_entity_poly.type
_entity_poly.pdbx_seq_one_letter_code
_entity_poly.pdbx_strand_id
1 'polypeptide(L)'
;MNIKNLKAQQIKTVILLLFFCLLSCNNKQKQITKILTNDSIQYWNISGPRDKRPVYYNSYSFSKTGIYEKYNIDINYVRNIIPRDTVPDKYGIYNKWNFINDSTINMGGFIMKIANYSRDSIVLKDKNNDSYSLYRVIGPFRVSPKSIRERDSLITIYAKERERDKGAFIVTDTIK
;
A
#
# COMPACT_ATOMS: atom_id res chain seq x y z
N MET A 1 2.14 38.90 45.57
CA MET A 1 2.44 37.91 44.52
C MET A 1 3.54 38.48 43.61
N ASN A 2 4.70 37.82 43.49
CA ASN A 2 5.91 38.40 42.89
C ASN A 2 5.87 38.36 41.34
N ILE A 3 6.07 39.50 40.66
CA ILE A 3 5.99 39.66 39.20
C ILE A 3 6.95 38.72 38.45
N LYS A 4 8.09 38.36 39.07
CA LYS A 4 9.05 37.38 38.52
C LYS A 4 8.46 35.96 38.42
N ASN A 5 7.59 35.57 39.35
CA ASN A 5 6.96 34.25 39.36
C ASN A 5 5.87 34.12 38.31
N LEU A 6 5.16 35.22 37.99
CA LEU A 6 4.18 35.27 36.89
C LEU A 6 4.84 35.04 35.53
N LYS A 7 5.97 35.71 35.25
CA LYS A 7 6.71 35.52 33.99
C LYS A 7 7.26 34.10 33.84
N ALA A 8 7.81 33.54 34.92
CA ALA A 8 8.33 32.16 34.91
C ALA A 8 7.22 31.12 34.65
N GLN A 9 6.02 31.34 35.20
CA GLN A 9 4.89 30.44 35.01
C GLN A 9 4.33 30.53 33.57
N GLN A 10 4.25 31.73 32.99
CA GLN A 10 3.86 31.91 31.59
C GLN A 10 4.84 31.24 30.62
N ILE A 11 6.15 31.34 30.88
CA ILE A 11 7.20 30.68 30.07
C ILE A 11 7.04 29.15 30.13
N LYS A 12 6.78 28.58 31.32
CA LYS A 12 6.53 27.14 31.47
C LYS A 12 5.30 26.69 30.68
N THR A 13 4.22 27.46 30.70
CA THR A 13 3.01 27.16 29.93
C THR A 13 3.27 27.18 28.42
N VAL A 14 4.02 28.16 27.91
CA VAL A 14 4.37 28.25 26.48
C VAL A 14 5.25 27.08 26.04
N ILE A 15 6.24 26.70 26.85
CA ILE A 15 7.10 25.52 26.57
C ILE A 15 6.27 24.24 26.55
N LEU A 16 5.35 24.06 27.49
CA LEU A 16 4.45 22.91 27.54
C LEU A 16 3.56 22.86 26.28
N LEU A 17 3.04 24.01 25.84
CA LEU A 17 2.18 24.11 24.67
C LEU A 17 2.95 23.83 23.36
N LEU A 18 4.18 24.30 23.25
CA LEU A 18 5.12 23.93 22.18
C LEU A 18 5.42 22.43 22.18
N PHE A 19 5.61 21.83 23.36
CA PHE A 19 5.85 20.39 23.49
C PHE A 19 4.64 19.56 23.03
N PHE A 20 3.41 19.98 23.36
CA PHE A 20 2.19 19.34 22.85
C PHE A 20 1.99 19.53 21.35
N CYS A 21 2.35 20.68 20.78
CA CYS A 21 2.32 20.90 19.33
C CYS A 21 3.32 20.01 18.58
N LEU A 22 4.51 19.76 19.14
CA LEU A 22 5.52 18.87 18.56
C LEU A 22 5.10 17.40 18.60
N LEU A 23 4.34 16.99 19.63
CA LEU A 23 3.74 15.65 19.72
C LEU A 23 2.56 15.45 18.76
N SER A 24 1.95 16.54 18.26
CA SER A 24 0.88 16.50 17.26
C SER A 24 1.39 16.29 15.83
N CYS A 25 2.69 16.00 15.63
CA CYS A 25 3.21 15.51 14.36
C CYS A 25 2.70 14.08 14.13
N ASN A 26 1.43 13.99 13.75
CA ASN A 26 0.77 12.74 13.40
C ASN A 26 1.51 12.15 12.20
N ASN A 27 2.10 10.97 12.39
CA ASN A 27 2.78 10.26 11.32
C ASN A 27 1.72 9.86 10.26
N LYS A 28 1.55 10.72 9.25
CA LYS A 28 0.58 10.57 8.15
C LYS A 28 0.76 9.24 7.44
N GLN A 29 2.00 8.79 7.25
CA GLN A 29 2.28 7.47 6.67
C GLN A 29 1.72 6.35 7.55
N LYS A 30 1.93 6.40 8.87
CA LYS A 30 1.39 5.39 9.81
C LYS A 30 -0.14 5.34 9.78
N GLN A 31 -0.80 6.50 9.71
CA GLN A 31 -2.26 6.56 9.60
C GLN A 31 -2.77 5.97 8.29
N ILE A 32 -2.18 6.35 7.17
CA ILE A 32 -2.59 5.86 5.85
C ILE A 32 -2.26 4.37 5.70
N THR A 33 -1.11 3.90 6.20
CA THR A 33 -0.80 2.46 6.27
C THR A 33 -1.89 1.70 7.03
N LYS A 34 -2.35 2.23 8.17
CA LYS A 34 -3.44 1.61 8.94
C LYS A 34 -4.74 1.56 8.14
N ILE A 35 -5.06 2.62 7.41
CA ILE A 35 -6.23 2.68 6.53
C ILE A 35 -6.09 1.65 5.40
N LEU A 36 -4.99 1.70 4.65
CA LEU A 36 -4.74 0.86 3.47
C LEU A 36 -4.71 -0.64 3.77
N THR A 37 -4.34 -1.03 4.99
CA THR A 37 -4.12 -2.45 5.36
C THR A 37 -5.12 -3.00 6.36
N ASN A 38 -5.86 -2.15 7.09
CA ASN A 38 -6.83 -2.52 8.14
C ASN A 38 -6.37 -3.70 9.02
N ASP A 39 -5.24 -3.50 9.68
CA ASP A 39 -4.56 -4.45 10.55
C ASP A 39 -3.93 -5.71 9.93
N SER A 40 -4.26 -6.07 8.69
CA SER A 40 -3.59 -7.12 7.93
C SER A 40 -3.57 -6.82 6.42
N ILE A 41 -4.65 -7.13 5.71
CA ILE A 41 -4.87 -6.89 4.28
C ILE A 41 -6.22 -6.21 4.12
N GLN A 42 -6.27 -5.18 3.27
CA GLN A 42 -7.51 -4.52 2.90
C GLN A 42 -7.58 -4.30 1.39
N TYR A 43 -8.80 -4.39 0.87
CA TYR A 43 -9.09 -4.32 -0.55
C TYR A 43 -9.73 -2.99 -0.93
N TRP A 44 -9.35 -2.50 -2.11
CA TRP A 44 -9.73 -1.20 -2.64
C TRP A 44 -10.13 -1.34 -4.10
N ASN A 45 -11.29 -0.83 -4.48
CA ASN A 45 -11.65 -0.66 -5.88
C ASN A 45 -11.13 0.69 -6.38
N ILE A 46 -10.73 0.78 -7.65
CA ILE A 46 -10.28 2.05 -8.24
C ILE A 46 -11.30 2.61 -9.22
N SER A 47 -11.47 3.93 -9.15
CA SER A 47 -12.12 4.76 -10.15
C SER A 47 -11.07 5.68 -10.77
N GLY A 48 -11.00 5.69 -12.09
CA GLY A 48 -10.12 6.55 -12.87
C GLY A 48 -10.69 7.95 -13.12
N PRO A 49 -9.89 8.86 -13.68
CA PRO A 49 -10.26 10.26 -13.89
C PRO A 49 -11.42 10.47 -14.87
N ARG A 50 -11.70 9.49 -15.75
CA ARG A 50 -12.76 9.57 -16.77
C ARG A 50 -14.07 8.90 -16.33
N ASP A 51 -14.10 8.30 -15.14
CA ASP A 51 -15.26 7.56 -14.66
C ASP A 51 -16.28 8.53 -14.06
N LYS A 52 -17.38 8.79 -14.80
CA LYS A 52 -18.49 9.66 -14.34
C LYS A 52 -19.31 9.04 -13.19
N ARG A 53 -19.12 7.75 -12.92
CA ARG A 53 -19.72 6.94 -11.85
C ARG A 53 -18.67 5.92 -11.42
N PRO A 54 -18.69 5.39 -10.18
CA PRO A 54 -17.75 4.36 -9.75
C PRO A 54 -17.96 3.05 -10.54
N VAL A 55 -17.34 2.96 -11.72
CA VAL A 55 -17.22 1.72 -12.47
C VAL A 55 -15.85 1.16 -12.15
N TYR A 56 -15.85 0.11 -11.34
CA TYR A 56 -14.62 -0.48 -10.85
C TYR A 56 -14.14 -1.55 -11.81
N TYR A 57 -13.17 -1.21 -12.66
CA TYR A 57 -12.54 -2.19 -13.56
C TYR A 57 -11.37 -2.92 -12.89
N ASN A 58 -10.78 -2.31 -11.86
CA ASN A 58 -9.66 -2.88 -11.12
C ASN A 58 -9.90 -2.81 -9.61
N SER A 59 -9.27 -3.74 -8.91
CA SER A 59 -9.12 -3.72 -7.45
C SER A 59 -7.66 -3.88 -7.07
N TYR A 60 -7.31 -3.41 -5.89
CA TYR A 60 -6.01 -3.60 -5.27
C TYR A 60 -6.15 -4.20 -3.88
N SER A 61 -5.15 -4.96 -3.46
CA SER A 61 -4.95 -5.30 -2.06
C SER A 61 -3.61 -4.71 -1.59
N PHE A 62 -3.60 -4.27 -0.34
CA PHE A 62 -2.39 -3.79 0.32
C PHE A 62 -2.21 -4.57 1.62
N SER A 63 -1.07 -5.26 1.76
CA SER A 63 -0.69 -5.90 3.02
C SER A 63 0.21 -5.00 3.85
N LYS A 64 0.23 -5.20 5.18
CA LYS A 64 1.22 -4.57 6.07
C LYS A 64 2.68 -4.90 5.74
N THR A 65 2.93 -6.04 5.09
CA THR A 65 4.28 -6.45 4.67
C THR A 65 4.76 -5.75 3.39
N GLY A 66 3.94 -4.84 2.84
CA GLY A 66 4.25 -4.13 1.60
C GLY A 66 3.93 -4.94 0.34
N ILE A 67 3.34 -6.13 0.47
CA ILE A 67 2.86 -6.91 -0.68
C ILE A 67 1.64 -6.18 -1.25
N TYR A 68 1.66 -6.01 -2.56
CA TYR A 68 0.63 -5.38 -3.34
C TYR A 68 0.06 -6.42 -4.30
N GLU A 69 -1.26 -6.47 -4.43
CA GLU A 69 -1.89 -7.30 -5.45
C GLU A 69 -2.88 -6.50 -6.29
N LYS A 70 -2.91 -6.76 -7.60
CA LYS A 70 -3.85 -6.16 -8.54
C LYS A 70 -4.82 -7.20 -9.07
N TYR A 71 -6.06 -6.78 -9.26
CA TYR A 71 -7.14 -7.59 -9.79
C TYR A 71 -7.89 -6.85 -10.87
N ASN A 72 -8.31 -7.56 -11.92
CA ASN A 72 -9.35 -7.11 -12.83
C ASN A 72 -10.71 -7.54 -12.28
N ILE A 73 -11.70 -6.65 -12.30
CA ILE A 73 -13.06 -6.96 -11.87
C ILE A 73 -13.89 -7.27 -13.13
N ASP A 74 -14.55 -8.42 -13.14
CA ASP A 74 -15.47 -8.78 -14.23
C ASP A 74 -16.88 -8.19 -14.03
N ILE A 75 -17.76 -8.40 -15.02
CA ILE A 75 -19.14 -7.90 -15.00
C ILE A 75 -19.99 -8.46 -13.84
N ASN A 76 -19.57 -9.58 -13.24
CA ASN A 76 -20.22 -10.23 -12.11
C ASN A 76 -19.58 -9.85 -10.77
N TYR A 77 -18.70 -8.83 -10.77
CA TYR A 77 -17.91 -8.38 -9.62
C TYR A 77 -16.94 -9.44 -9.05
N VAL A 78 -16.61 -10.46 -9.84
CA VAL A 78 -15.57 -11.44 -9.51
C VAL A 78 -14.21 -10.85 -9.89
N ARG A 79 -13.28 -10.89 -8.95
CA ARG A 79 -11.91 -10.40 -9.14
C ARG A 79 -11.01 -11.50 -9.67
N ASN A 80 -10.30 -11.20 -10.74
CA ASN A 80 -9.28 -12.08 -11.31
C ASN A 80 -7.92 -11.48 -10.98
N ILE A 81 -7.09 -12.23 -10.25
CA ILE A 81 -5.72 -11.83 -9.91
C ILE A 81 -4.93 -11.59 -11.20
N ILE A 82 -4.13 -10.53 -11.23
CA ILE A 82 -3.14 -10.30 -12.28
C ILE A 82 -1.80 -10.88 -11.80
N PRO A 83 -1.35 -12.03 -12.33
CA PRO A 83 -0.24 -12.78 -11.72
C PRO A 83 1.09 -12.00 -11.72
N ARG A 84 1.36 -11.20 -12.76
CA ARG A 84 2.58 -10.38 -12.85
C ARG A 84 2.73 -9.38 -11.69
N ASP A 85 1.62 -9.01 -11.05
CA ASP A 85 1.61 -8.04 -9.97
C ASP A 85 1.62 -8.68 -8.57
N THR A 86 1.54 -10.01 -8.48
CA THR A 86 1.31 -10.74 -7.22
C THR A 86 2.32 -11.85 -6.97
N VAL A 87 2.93 -12.36 -8.02
CA VAL A 87 3.94 -13.41 -7.96
C VAL A 87 5.31 -12.74 -7.85
N PRO A 88 6.18 -13.18 -6.93
CA PRO A 88 7.55 -12.68 -6.89
C PRO A 88 8.24 -13.04 -8.22
N ASP A 89 9.09 -12.16 -8.74
CA ASP A 89 9.92 -12.53 -9.89
C ASP A 89 10.84 -13.73 -9.56
N LYS A 90 11.59 -14.20 -10.56
CA LYS A 90 12.55 -15.30 -10.38
C LYS A 90 13.62 -15.02 -9.31
N TYR A 91 13.80 -13.77 -8.88
CA TYR A 91 14.71 -13.38 -7.80
C TYR A 91 14.02 -13.28 -6.43
N GLY A 92 12.70 -13.51 -6.37
CA GLY A 92 11.92 -13.44 -5.14
C GLY A 92 11.36 -12.05 -4.84
N ILE A 93 11.42 -11.13 -5.81
CA ILE A 93 11.01 -9.74 -5.62
C ILE A 93 9.53 -9.62 -5.98
N TYR A 94 8.71 -9.40 -4.95
CA TYR A 94 7.30 -9.04 -5.13
C TYR A 94 7.16 -7.61 -5.65
N ASN A 95 6.09 -7.34 -6.40
CA ASN A 95 5.62 -5.98 -6.54
C ASN A 95 5.23 -5.45 -5.15
N LYS A 96 5.94 -4.40 -4.74
CA LYS A 96 5.77 -3.78 -3.43
C LYS A 96 5.07 -2.45 -3.56
N TRP A 97 4.32 -2.11 -2.52
CA TRP A 97 3.90 -0.75 -2.28
C TRP A 97 4.69 -0.15 -1.12
N ASN A 98 4.98 1.14 -1.20
CA ASN A 98 5.65 1.88 -0.12
C ASN A 98 5.36 3.38 -0.22
N PHE A 99 5.68 4.11 0.85
CA PHE A 99 5.75 5.56 0.80
C PHE A 99 7.13 5.98 0.27
N ILE A 100 7.12 6.88 -0.70
CA ILE A 100 8.33 7.60 -1.14
C ILE A 100 8.59 8.77 -0.18
N ASN A 101 7.52 9.41 0.28
CA ASN A 101 7.52 10.47 1.29
C ASN A 101 6.12 10.54 1.94
N ASP A 102 5.92 11.50 2.86
CA ASP A 102 4.69 11.66 3.65
C ASP A 102 3.40 11.88 2.84
N SER A 103 3.53 12.17 1.55
CA SER A 103 2.39 12.43 0.68
C SER A 103 2.43 11.64 -0.63
N THR A 104 3.40 10.75 -0.83
CA THR A 104 3.59 10.05 -2.10
C THR A 104 3.72 8.56 -1.87
N ILE A 105 2.90 7.79 -2.57
CA ILE A 105 2.87 6.33 -2.53
C ILE A 105 3.33 5.77 -3.88
N ASN A 106 4.13 4.71 -3.84
CA ASN A 106 4.40 3.85 -4.98
C ASN A 106 3.57 2.57 -4.84
N MET A 107 2.87 2.17 -5.88
CA MET A 107 2.02 0.96 -5.90
C MET A 107 2.44 0.07 -7.07
N GLY A 108 3.59 -0.60 -6.95
CA GLY A 108 4.11 -1.46 -8.02
C GLY A 108 4.54 -0.70 -9.29
N GLY A 109 5.21 0.44 -9.12
CA GLY A 109 5.70 1.30 -10.21
C GLY A 109 4.79 2.50 -10.51
N PHE A 110 3.58 2.52 -9.96
CA PHE A 110 2.66 3.66 -10.06
C PHE A 110 2.89 4.62 -8.90
N ILE A 111 3.61 5.71 -9.18
CA ILE A 111 3.90 6.77 -8.21
C ILE A 111 2.78 7.79 -8.21
N MET A 112 2.07 7.95 -7.09
CA MET A 112 0.96 8.89 -6.96
C MET A 112 1.04 9.70 -5.67
N LYS A 113 0.60 10.96 -5.74
CA LYS A 113 0.46 11.85 -4.59
C LYS A 113 -0.89 11.63 -3.91
N ILE A 114 -0.89 11.46 -2.60
CA ILE A 114 -2.09 11.36 -1.78
C ILE A 114 -2.63 12.76 -1.54
N ALA A 115 -3.73 13.08 -2.21
CA ALA A 115 -4.39 14.37 -2.15
C ALA A 115 -5.35 14.47 -0.97
N ASN A 116 -6.13 13.42 -0.71
CA ASN A 116 -7.07 13.34 0.40
C ASN A 116 -7.27 11.87 0.81
N TYR A 117 -7.69 11.63 2.04
CA TYR A 117 -8.02 10.29 2.52
C TYR A 117 -9.02 10.33 3.67
N SER A 118 -9.82 9.28 3.75
CA SER A 118 -10.72 8.96 4.84
C SER A 118 -10.55 7.49 5.23
N ARG A 119 -11.39 6.98 6.12
CA ARG A 119 -11.42 5.55 6.45
C ARG A 119 -11.69 4.67 5.23
N ASP A 120 -12.55 5.12 4.33
CA ASP A 120 -13.12 4.29 3.28
C ASP A 120 -12.81 4.81 1.85
N SER A 121 -12.07 5.92 1.74
CA SER A 121 -11.65 6.47 0.45
C SER A 121 -10.27 7.09 0.49
N ILE A 122 -9.53 6.99 -0.62
CA ILE A 122 -8.25 7.68 -0.81
C ILE A 122 -8.24 8.30 -2.20
N VAL A 123 -7.96 9.60 -2.27
CA VAL A 123 -7.80 10.34 -3.51
C VAL A 123 -6.32 10.45 -3.82
N LEU A 124 -5.94 9.93 -4.98
CA LEU A 124 -4.59 9.89 -5.51
C LEU A 124 -4.50 10.79 -6.73
N LYS A 125 -3.37 11.45 -6.91
CA LYS A 125 -3.06 12.29 -8.06
C LYS A 125 -1.80 11.80 -8.75
N ASP A 126 -1.87 11.62 -10.06
CA ASP A 126 -0.68 11.33 -10.84
C ASP A 126 0.15 12.59 -11.13
N LYS A 127 1.23 12.42 -11.89
CA LYS A 127 2.12 13.51 -12.31
C LYS A 127 1.44 14.56 -13.19
N ASN A 128 0.36 14.20 -13.88
CA ASN A 128 -0.42 15.08 -14.74
C ASN A 128 -1.57 15.75 -13.97
N ASN A 129 -1.66 15.53 -12.65
CA ASN A 129 -2.72 16.01 -11.76
C ASN A 129 -4.10 15.35 -12.04
N ASP A 130 -4.13 14.26 -12.80
CA ASP A 130 -5.31 13.42 -12.96
C ASP A 130 -5.62 12.72 -11.65
N SER A 131 -6.90 12.71 -11.28
CA SER A 131 -7.35 12.19 -10.00
C SER A 131 -7.90 10.77 -10.13
N TYR A 132 -7.40 9.89 -9.28
CA TYR A 132 -7.83 8.51 -9.11
C TYR A 132 -8.41 8.36 -7.71
N SER A 133 -9.48 7.61 -7.57
CA SER A 133 -10.08 7.37 -6.26
C SER A 133 -10.05 5.88 -5.94
N LEU A 134 -9.44 5.54 -4.80
CA LEU A 134 -9.56 4.23 -4.18
C LEU A 134 -10.75 4.25 -3.23
N TYR A 135 -11.65 3.29 -3.39
CA TYR A 135 -12.79 3.08 -2.50
C TYR A 135 -12.64 1.74 -1.82
N ARG A 136 -12.74 1.74 -0.49
CA ARG A 136 -12.65 0.51 0.30
C ARG A 136 -13.75 -0.44 -0.14
N VAL A 137 -13.40 -1.71 -0.36
CA VAL A 137 -14.41 -2.74 -0.63
C VAL A 137 -15.18 -3.02 0.66
N ILE A 138 -16.48 -2.74 0.64
CA ILE A 138 -17.42 -3.06 1.71
C ILE A 138 -18.30 -4.20 1.22
N GLY A 139 -18.37 -5.29 1.98
CA GLY A 139 -19.11 -6.49 1.60
C GLY A 139 -18.22 -7.62 1.04
N PRO A 140 -18.81 -8.64 0.40
CA PRO A 140 -18.09 -9.85 0.04
C PRO A 140 -17.01 -9.59 -1.01
N PHE A 141 -15.79 -10.01 -0.69
CA PHE A 141 -14.66 -9.98 -1.62
C PHE A 141 -14.53 -11.34 -2.32
N ARG A 142 -14.95 -11.41 -3.59
CA ARG A 142 -14.94 -12.64 -4.38
C ARG A 142 -13.77 -12.62 -5.36
N VAL A 143 -12.90 -13.61 -5.26
CA VAL A 143 -11.79 -13.84 -6.18
C VAL A 143 -12.02 -15.14 -6.93
N SER A 144 -11.74 -15.14 -8.23
CA SER A 144 -11.85 -16.32 -9.07
C SER A 144 -10.91 -17.43 -8.58
N PRO A 145 -11.44 -18.62 -8.22
CA PRO A 145 -10.63 -19.76 -7.80
C PRO A 145 -9.61 -20.19 -8.85
N LYS A 146 -9.92 -19.99 -10.13
CA LYS A 146 -9.00 -20.25 -11.24
C LYS A 146 -7.77 -19.35 -11.14
N SER A 147 -7.98 -18.04 -10.98
CA SER A 147 -6.88 -17.07 -10.86
C SER A 147 -6.01 -17.27 -9.61
N ILE A 148 -6.60 -17.75 -8.52
CA ILE A 148 -5.87 -18.16 -7.30
C ILE A 148 -4.91 -19.30 -7.62
N ARG A 149 -5.40 -20.38 -8.25
CA ARG A 149 -4.57 -21.54 -8.60
C ARG A 149 -3.43 -21.17 -9.55
N GLU A 150 -3.70 -20.30 -10.53
CA GLU A 150 -2.69 -19.83 -11.48
C GLU A 150 -1.58 -19.05 -10.76
N ARG A 151 -1.93 -18.12 -9.87
CA ARG A 151 -0.96 -17.39 -9.04
C ARG A 151 -0.14 -18.36 -8.17
N ASP A 152 -0.80 -19.26 -7.44
CA ASP A 152 -0.12 -20.16 -6.50
C ASP A 152 0.81 -21.15 -7.21
N SER A 153 0.42 -21.59 -8.42
CA SER A 153 1.27 -22.38 -9.29
C SER A 153 2.53 -21.62 -9.71
N LEU A 154 2.41 -20.36 -10.13
CA LEU A 154 3.56 -19.53 -10.49
C LEU A 154 4.49 -19.24 -9.30
N ILE A 155 3.93 -18.97 -8.11
CA ILE A 155 4.72 -18.83 -6.87
C ILE A 155 5.55 -20.09 -6.62
N THR A 156 4.94 -21.27 -6.81
CA THR A 156 5.61 -22.56 -6.62
C THR A 156 6.73 -22.77 -7.65
N ILE A 157 6.49 -22.43 -8.91
CA ILE A 157 7.48 -22.55 -9.99
C ILE A 157 8.70 -21.68 -9.68
N TYR A 158 8.50 -20.38 -9.40
CA TYR A 158 9.62 -19.48 -9.11
C TYR A 158 10.31 -19.75 -7.77
N ALA A 159 9.61 -20.34 -6.80
CA ALA A 159 10.28 -20.86 -5.61
C ALA A 159 11.25 -22.00 -5.96
N LYS A 160 10.84 -22.95 -6.80
CA LYS A 160 11.71 -24.06 -7.25
C LYS A 160 12.88 -23.58 -8.10
N GLU A 161 12.67 -22.60 -8.98
CA GLU A 161 13.75 -22.00 -9.78
C GLU A 161 14.81 -21.34 -8.89
N ARG A 162 14.40 -20.58 -7.86
CA ARG A 162 15.34 -19.97 -6.90
C ARG A 162 16.18 -20.98 -6.14
N GLU A 163 15.57 -22.08 -5.69
CA GLU A 163 16.33 -23.12 -4.99
C GLU A 163 17.32 -23.83 -5.93
N ARG A 164 16.95 -24.02 -7.21
CA ARG A 164 17.87 -24.54 -8.23
C ARG A 164 19.04 -23.59 -8.44
N ASP A 165 18.78 -22.29 -8.59
CA ASP A 165 19.83 -21.29 -8.81
C ASP A 165 20.78 -21.21 -7.61
N LYS A 166 20.25 -21.19 -6.38
CA LYS A 166 21.08 -21.25 -5.16
C LYS A 166 21.97 -22.50 -5.12
N GLY A 167 21.43 -23.67 -5.48
CA GLY A 167 22.20 -24.90 -5.59
C GLY A 167 23.28 -24.84 -6.68
N ALA A 168 22.99 -24.19 -7.81
CA ALA A 168 23.95 -24.00 -8.89
C ALA A 168 25.14 -23.11 -8.47
N PHE A 169 24.88 -21.99 -7.76
CA PHE A 169 25.93 -21.13 -7.21
C PHE A 169 26.84 -21.88 -6.23
N ILE A 170 26.27 -22.70 -5.34
CA ILE A 170 27.05 -23.49 -4.36
C ILE A 170 27.94 -24.51 -5.08
N VAL A 171 27.43 -25.20 -6.11
CA VAL A 171 28.21 -26.21 -6.85
C VAL A 171 29.37 -25.58 -7.62
N THR A 172 29.19 -24.41 -8.24
CA THR A 172 30.28 -23.73 -8.97
C THR A 172 31.34 -23.13 -8.04
N ASP A 173 30.96 -22.69 -6.84
CA ASP A 173 31.91 -22.12 -5.86
C ASP A 173 32.73 -23.17 -5.09
N THR A 174 32.30 -24.44 -5.13
CA THR A 174 32.99 -25.57 -4.47
C THR A 174 34.05 -26.23 -5.37
N ILE A 175 34.10 -25.86 -6.67
CA ILE A 175 35.16 -26.31 -7.59
C ILE A 175 36.27 -25.26 -7.55
N LYS A 176 37.19 -25.40 -6.59
CA LYS A 176 38.50 -24.73 -6.57
C LYS A 176 39.58 -25.75 -6.28
#